data_AF-H2RBV6-F1
#
_entry.id   AF-H2RBV6-F1
#
_cell.length_a   1.000
_cell.length_b   1.000
_cell.length_c   1.000
_cell.angle_alpha   90.00
_cell.angle_beta   90.00
_cell.angle_gamma   90.00
#
_symmetry.space_group_name_H-M   'P 1'
#
loop_
_entity.id
_entity.type
_entity.pdbx_description
1 polymer ?
#
loop_
_entity_poly.entity_id
_entity_poly.type
_entity_poly.pdbx_seq_one_letter_code
_entity_poly.pdbx_strand_id
1 'polypeptide(L)' 'MAGVSELESALQMEPAAFQALYSAEKPKLEDEHLIFFCQMGKRGLQATQLARSLGYTGARNYAGAYREWLEKES' A
#
# COMPACT_ATOMS: atom_id res chain seq x y z
N MET A 1 -14.08 -2.99 6.68
CA MET A 1 -12.66 -3.37 6.86
C MET A 1 -12.14 -3.90 5.55
N ALA A 2 -11.57 -3.02 4.71
CA ALA A 2 -10.85 -3.44 3.52
C ALA A 2 -9.65 -4.28 3.95
N GLY A 3 -9.67 -5.58 3.66
CA GLY A 3 -8.51 -6.45 3.84
C GLY A 3 -7.49 -6.23 2.72
N VAL A 4 -6.36 -6.93 2.78
CA VAL A 4 -5.44 -7.05 1.63
C VAL A 4 -6.17 -7.58 0.37
N SER A 5 -7.33 -8.22 0.55
CA SER A 5 -8.21 -8.72 -0.51
C SER A 5 -8.72 -7.67 -1.49
N GLU A 6 -8.84 -6.39 -1.09
CA GLU A 6 -9.27 -5.33 -2.01
C GLU A 6 -8.09 -4.74 -2.81
N LEU A 7 -6.86 -4.88 -2.30
CA LEU A 7 -5.69 -4.20 -2.84
C LEU A 7 -5.41 -4.58 -4.30
N GLU A 8 -5.60 -5.85 -4.67
CA GLU A 8 -5.37 -6.32 -6.03
C GLU A 8 -6.27 -5.57 -7.02
N SER A 9 -7.57 -5.55 -6.75
CA SER A 9 -8.56 -4.80 -7.54
C SER A 9 -8.25 -3.29 -7.56
N ALA A 10 -7.84 -2.72 -6.42
CA ALA A 10 -7.46 -1.32 -6.30
C ALA A 10 -6.26 -0.96 -7.18
N LEU A 11 -5.23 -1.80 -7.24
CA LEU A 11 -4.04 -1.54 -8.05
C LEU A 11 -4.26 -1.82 -9.55
N GLN A 12 -5.29 -2.59 -9.92
CA GLN A 12 -5.60 -2.90 -11.31
C GLN A 12 -6.69 -2.03 -11.94
N MET A 13 -7.49 -1.28 -11.18
CA MET A 13 -8.55 -0.43 -11.73
C MET A 13 -8.02 0.80 -12.48
N GLU A 14 -8.88 1.42 -13.29
CA GLU A 14 -8.56 2.66 -13.99
C GLU A 14 -8.27 3.83 -13.02
N PRO A 15 -7.34 4.75 -13.34
CA PRO A 15 -6.99 5.87 -12.45
C PRO A 15 -8.18 6.73 -12.04
N ALA A 16 -9.13 6.97 -12.95
CA ALA A 16 -10.34 7.75 -12.65
C ALA A 16 -11.25 7.04 -11.64
N ALA A 17 -11.37 5.71 -11.73
CA ALA A 17 -12.14 4.91 -10.78
C ALA A 17 -11.47 4.88 -9.40
N PHE A 18 -10.14 4.76 -9.37
CA PHE A 18 -9.36 4.83 -8.14
C PHE A 18 -9.53 6.18 -7.45
N GLN A 19 -9.41 7.29 -8.19
CA GLN A 19 -9.63 8.64 -7.68
C GLN A 19 -11.04 8.81 -7.12
N ALA A 20 -12.07 8.31 -7.81
CA ALA A 20 -13.45 8.41 -7.34
C ALA A 20 -13.69 7.61 -6.04
N LEU A 21 -13.08 6.42 -5.91
CA LEU A 21 -13.30 5.52 -4.77
C LEU A 21 -12.45 5.91 -3.54
N TYR A 22 -11.18 6.25 -3.76
CA TYR A 22 -10.20 6.50 -2.69
C TYR A 22 -9.88 7.98 -2.47
N SER A 23 -10.40 8.87 -3.32
CA SER A 23 -10.11 10.31 -3.27
C SER A 23 -8.61 10.64 -3.34
N ALA A 24 -7.83 9.77 -3.99
CA ALA A 24 -6.38 9.88 -4.12
C ALA A 24 -5.94 9.50 -5.54
N GLU A 25 -4.81 10.05 -5.99
CA GLU A 25 -4.22 9.66 -7.27
C GLU A 25 -3.78 8.19 -7.20
N LYS A 26 -4.07 7.43 -8.27
CA LYS A 26 -3.60 6.05 -8.37
C LYS A 26 -2.07 6.04 -8.48
N PRO A 27 -1.35 5.26 -7.66
CA PRO A 27 0.09 5.10 -7.80
C PRO A 27 0.47 4.56 -9.18
N LYS A 28 1.60 5.05 -9.71
CA LYS A 28 2.22 4.58 -10.95
C LYS A 28 3.16 3.41 -10.68
N LEU A 29 3.46 2.62 -11.70
CA LEU A 29 4.32 1.44 -11.57
C LEU A 29 5.79 1.83 -11.28
N GLU A 30 6.17 3.00 -11.78
CA GLU A 30 7.47 3.64 -11.67
C GLU A 30 7.66 4.49 -10.40
N ASP A 31 6.63 4.65 -9.56
CA ASP A 31 6.75 5.39 -8.30
C ASP A 31 7.78 4.72 -7.38
N GLU A 32 8.86 5.43 -7.04
CA GLU A 32 10.01 4.89 -6.30
C GLU A 32 9.70 4.56 -4.82
N HIS A 33 8.66 5.19 -4.27
CA HIS A 33 8.34 5.22 -2.84
C HIS A 33 6.88 4.89 -2.55
N LEU A 34 6.41 3.73 -3.01
CA LEU A 34 5.11 3.21 -2.64
C LEU A 34 5.21 2.43 -1.31
N ILE A 35 5.01 3.12 -0.19
CA ILE A 35 5.20 2.55 1.15
C ILE A 35 3.89 1.95 1.68
N PHE A 36 3.91 0.66 1.98
CA PHE A 36 2.82 -0.03 2.67
C PHE A 36 3.15 -0.22 4.14
N PHE A 37 2.16 0.02 4.99
CA PHE A 37 2.23 -0.25 6.42
C PHE A 37 0.86 -0.72 6.94
N CYS A 38 0.84 -1.25 8.16
CA CYS A 38 -0.40 -1.52 8.87
C CYS A 38 -0.21 -1.24 10.36
N GLN A 39 -1.07 -1.78 11.23
CA GLN A 39 -0.90 -1.59 12.67
C GLN A 39 0.33 -2.33 13.24
N MET A 40 0.61 -3.55 12.79
CA MET A 40 1.60 -4.47 13.38
C MET A 40 2.54 -5.14 12.34
N GLY A 41 2.66 -4.57 11.13
CA GLY A 41 3.56 -5.06 10.07
C GLY A 41 3.01 -6.17 9.15
N LYS A 42 2.28 -7.17 9.66
CA LYS A 42 1.87 -8.36 8.85
C LYS A 42 1.15 -8.04 7.54
N ARG A 43 0.12 -7.17 7.57
CA ARG A 43 -0.66 -6.80 6.37
C ARG A 43 0.13 -5.92 5.41
N GLY A 44 1.02 -5.07 5.93
CA GLY A 44 1.91 -4.23 5.12
C GLY A 44 2.85 -5.08 4.28
N LEU A 45 3.37 -6.17 4.85
CA LEU A 45 4.20 -7.13 4.12
C LEU A 45 3.44 -7.83 2.99
N GLN A 46 2.23 -8.33 3.27
CA GLN A 46 1.38 -8.99 2.27
C GLN A 46 1.02 -8.02 1.13
N ALA A 47 0.62 -6.80 1.47
CA ALA A 47 0.30 -5.75 0.51
C ALA A 47 1.50 -5.41 -0.39
N THR A 48 2.70 -5.31 0.20
CA THR A 48 3.94 -5.05 -0.55
C THR A 48 4.25 -6.18 -1.53
N GLN A 49 4.11 -7.44 -1.12
CA GLN A 49 4.35 -8.61 -1.99
C GLN A 49 3.39 -8.63 -3.17
N LEU A 50 2.10 -8.36 -2.93
CA LEU A 50 1.08 -8.26 -3.96
C LEU A 50 1.38 -7.12 -4.94
N ALA A 51 1.64 -5.91 -4.44
CA ALA A 51 1.98 -4.77 -5.30
C ALA A 51 3.19 -5.06 -6.20
N ARG A 52 4.24 -5.71 -5.67
CA ARG A 52 5.40 -6.13 -6.46
C ARG A 52 5.04 -7.12 -7.57
N SER A 53 4.18 -8.10 -7.28
CA SER A 53 3.71 -9.05 -8.30
C SER A 53 2.92 -8.39 -9.43
N LEU A 54 2.29 -7.24 -9.16
CA LEU A 54 1.59 -6.43 -10.14
C LEU A 54 2.49 -5.43 -10.89
N GLY A 55 3.80 -5.41 -10.61
CA GLY A 55 4.78 -4.58 -11.31
C GLY A 55 5.14 -3.25 -10.64
N TYR A 56 4.63 -2.97 -9.43
CA TYR A 56 5.01 -1.79 -8.66
C TYR A 56 6.42 -1.96 -8.09
N THR A 57 7.42 -1.42 -8.80
CA THR A 57 8.84 -1.67 -8.52
C THR A 57 9.32 -0.96 -7.25
N GLY A 58 8.79 0.22 -6.94
CA GLY A 58 9.09 0.97 -5.71
C GLY A 58 8.27 0.56 -4.49
N ALA A 59 7.52 -0.54 -4.55
CA ALA A 59 6.74 -1.03 -3.41
C ALA A 59 7.65 -1.50 -2.25
N ARG A 60 7.45 -0.90 -1.07
CA ARG A 60 8.25 -1.15 0.14
C ARG A 60 7.34 -1.36 1.36
N ASN A 61 7.77 -2.26 2.24
CA ASN A 61 7.09 -2.48 3.53
C ASN A 61 7.77 -1.67 4.62
N TYR A 62 7.02 -0.86 5.36
CA TYR A 62 7.48 -0.32 6.63
C TYR A 62 7.22 -1.34 7.75
N ALA A 63 8.24 -2.11 8.10
CA ALA A 63 8.13 -3.28 8.99
C ALA A 63 7.70 -2.91 10.42
N GLY A 64 8.21 -1.80 10.95
CA GLY A 64 7.83 -1.23 12.25
C GLY A 64 6.36 -0.85 12.36
N ALA A 65 5.79 -0.51 11.20
CA ALA A 65 4.39 -0.18 11.04
C ALA A 65 3.97 0.97 11.97
N TYR A 66 2.67 1.16 12.15
CA TYR A 66 2.16 2.27 12.94
C TYR A 66 2.61 2.25 14.42
N ARG A 67 2.82 1.05 14.99
CA ARG A 67 3.29 0.91 16.39
C ARG A 67 4.67 1.49 16.62
N GLU A 68 5.66 1.12 15.80
CA GLU A 68 7.02 1.66 15.94
C GLU A 68 7.04 3.18 15.72
N TRP A 69 6.23 3.67 14.78
CA TRP A 69 6.12 5.11 14.53
C TRP A 69 5.56 5.86 15.75
N LEU A 70 4.48 5.35 16.36
CA LEU A 70 3.91 5.93 17.59
C LEU A 70 4.93 5.96 18.73
N GLU A 71 5.68 4.88 18.94
CA GLU A 71 6.70 4.78 20.00
C GLU A 71 7.87 5.77 19.81
N LYS A 72 8.13 6.20 18.57
CA LYS A 72 9.20 7.14 18.23
C LYS A 72 8.77 8.61 18.20
N GLU A 73 7.48 8.86 17.95
CA GLU A 73 6.91 10.21 17.98
C GLU A 73 6.41 10.64 19.36
N SER A 74 6.37 9.72 20.33
CA SER A 74 6.07 10.03 21.74
C SER A 74 7.33 10.33 22.54
#